data_AF-O13766-F1
#
_entry.id   AF-O13766-F1
#
_cell.length_a   1.000
_cell.length_b   1.000
_cell.length_c   1.000
_cell.angle_alpha   90.00
_cell.angle_beta   90.00
_cell.angle_gamma   90.00
#
_symmetry.space_group_name_H-M   'P 1'
#
loop_
_entity.id
_entity.type
_entity.pdbx_description
1 polymer ?
#
loop_
_entity_poly.entity_id
_entity_poly.type
_entity_poly.pdbx_seq_one_letter_code
_entity_poly.pdbx_strand_id
1 'polypeptide(L)'
;MRLVLLFSCVLAVSSYAEIILAHSDENLLSRTKNNLSKWNENRLYDYGSKSTMSLPVSSLFPALQTLWIGVVADCSYVTHFTSRMEAKKHIFQEFEGVSTLYEDSFNINVQIHSLILPSAHDCSANVVDRPEISMSPRISIEEKLEIFSKWKYESPGNNVFEAISPHERESFPSEPQVSVLFTSSVKRSPHGVSWFATICSETHIENEWHVGPLSVVSAYPNDRLVVAHEIGHILGLIHDCNKKSCGDHSEACCPLSSSLCDAQELYIMNPSNSYTYANLRFSDCSILQLHSLVEKKYVSLSCLSKPSEKSVLRLGTCGNGIVEDGEECDCGEDCENNPCCDGKTCKLTKGSLCDDQQDACCYQCHFKNAGTLCRQSTNPCDKPEFCTGISSKCPVDENWDDGRICQDSLGMGSCASGVCTSASRQCKKLTNFSSLSCHSDSCKVSCQNEDGTCFISAKDYIDGTRCRGGLCYNGVCVPIEGSSASWSKQPSLFCASGTMLISLAVIAWFFW
;
A
#
# COMPACT_ATOMS: atom_id res chain seq x y z
N MET A 1 -23.81 41.22 -51.15
CA MET A 1 -22.83 40.52 -50.28
C MET A 1 -22.94 40.98 -48.82
N ARG A 2 -24.10 40.82 -48.18
CA ARG A 2 -24.34 41.23 -46.77
C ARG A 2 -24.52 40.05 -45.80
N LEU A 3 -24.14 38.83 -46.20
CA LEU A 3 -24.37 37.62 -45.40
C LEU A 3 -23.12 36.91 -44.87
N VAL A 4 -21.90 37.42 -45.08
CA VAL A 4 -20.66 36.71 -44.69
C VAL A 4 -20.08 37.17 -43.34
N LEU A 5 -20.57 38.27 -42.74
CA LEU A 5 -20.00 38.82 -41.50
C LEU A 5 -20.56 38.22 -40.19
N LEU A 6 -21.46 37.24 -40.24
CA LEU A 6 -21.96 36.57 -39.03
C LEU A 6 -21.16 35.32 -38.63
N PHE A 7 -20.30 34.78 -39.51
CA PHE A 7 -19.55 33.55 -39.21
C PHE A 7 -18.23 33.77 -38.46
N SER A 8 -17.68 34.98 -38.44
CA SER A 8 -16.43 35.26 -37.72
C SER A 8 -16.60 35.50 -36.22
N CYS A 9 -17.81 35.69 -35.70
CA CYS A 9 -18.02 35.83 -34.26
C CYS A 9 -18.18 34.49 -33.51
N VAL A 10 -18.54 33.40 -34.20
CA VAL A 10 -18.79 32.11 -33.54
C VAL A 10 -17.49 31.38 -33.19
N LEU A 11 -16.42 31.57 -33.98
CA LEU A 11 -15.13 30.92 -33.73
C LEU A 11 -14.31 31.57 -32.60
N ALA A 12 -14.70 32.75 -32.11
CA ALA A 12 -14.04 33.37 -30.97
C ALA A 12 -14.53 32.79 -29.62
N VAL A 13 -15.64 32.04 -29.59
CA VAL A 13 -16.20 31.51 -28.33
C VAL A 13 -15.61 30.14 -27.96
N SER A 14 -15.04 29.40 -28.91
CA SER A 14 -14.46 28.08 -28.61
C SER A 14 -13.12 28.13 -27.88
N SER A 15 -12.32 29.20 -28.01
CA SER A 15 -11.07 29.30 -27.24
C SER A 15 -11.27 29.76 -25.79
N TYR A 16 -12.44 30.33 -25.45
CA TYR A 16 -12.76 30.67 -24.05
C TYR A 16 -13.32 29.48 -23.27
N ALA A 17 -13.93 28.49 -23.95
CA ALA A 17 -14.47 27.30 -23.29
C ALA A 17 -13.36 26.40 -22.70
N GLU A 18 -12.21 26.28 -23.35
CA GLU A 18 -11.08 25.49 -22.83
C GLU A 18 -10.37 26.19 -21.64
N ILE A 19 -10.37 27.52 -21.59
CA ILE A 19 -9.79 28.27 -20.47
C ILE A 19 -10.72 28.28 -19.26
N ILE A 20 -12.04 28.30 -19.46
CA ILE A 20 -13.02 28.26 -18.37
C ILE A 20 -13.06 26.89 -17.69
N LEU A 21 -12.90 25.78 -18.43
CA LEU A 21 -12.82 24.44 -17.83
C LEU A 21 -11.55 24.26 -16.98
N ALA A 22 -10.41 24.82 -17.41
CA ALA A 22 -9.20 24.79 -16.60
C ALA A 22 -9.28 25.69 -15.34
N HIS A 23 -9.99 26.82 -15.40
CA HIS A 23 -10.16 27.73 -14.24
C HIS A 23 -11.26 27.29 -13.27
N SER A 24 -12.24 26.50 -13.72
CA SER A 24 -13.20 25.86 -12.81
C SER A 24 -12.55 24.73 -12.01
N ASP A 25 -11.61 24.00 -12.62
CA ASP A 25 -10.87 22.93 -11.94
C ASP A 25 -9.95 23.47 -10.85
N GLU A 26 -9.19 24.56 -11.05
CA GLU A 26 -8.34 25.14 -9.99
C GLU A 26 -9.14 25.68 -8.77
N ASN A 27 -10.34 26.22 -9.02
CA ASN A 27 -11.20 26.72 -7.95
C ASN A 27 -11.87 25.59 -7.15
N LEU A 28 -12.15 24.44 -7.77
CA LEU A 28 -12.58 23.24 -7.05
C LEU A 28 -11.39 22.59 -6.31
N LEU A 29 -10.23 22.50 -6.97
CA LEU A 29 -8.95 21.95 -6.47
C LEU A 29 -8.48 22.58 -5.15
N SER A 30 -8.54 23.91 -5.05
CA SER A 30 -8.12 24.63 -3.84
C SER A 30 -9.17 24.57 -2.74
N ARG A 31 -10.45 24.40 -3.10
CA ARG A 31 -11.55 24.30 -2.14
C ARG A 31 -11.58 22.92 -1.50
N THR A 32 -11.49 21.82 -2.24
CA THR A 32 -11.50 20.44 -1.68
C THR A 32 -10.38 20.21 -0.67
N LYS A 33 -9.14 20.51 -1.04
CA LYS A 33 -7.98 20.28 -0.16
C LYS A 33 -8.01 21.17 1.10
N ASN A 34 -8.25 22.47 0.95
CA ASN A 34 -8.28 23.38 2.10
C ASN A 34 -9.50 23.11 3.00
N ASN A 35 -10.61 22.62 2.45
CA ASN A 35 -11.81 22.34 3.24
C ASN A 35 -11.75 21.02 3.99
N LEU A 36 -11.16 19.95 3.45
CA LEU A 36 -10.99 18.69 4.19
C LEU A 36 -10.01 18.86 5.35
N SER A 37 -8.85 19.49 5.11
CA SER A 37 -7.90 19.82 6.19
C SER A 37 -8.58 20.65 7.27
N LYS A 38 -9.31 21.69 6.87
CA LYS A 38 -10.05 22.55 7.80
C LYS A 38 -11.19 21.82 8.53
N TRP A 39 -11.88 20.89 7.86
CA TRP A 39 -12.93 20.08 8.47
C TRP A 39 -12.33 19.17 9.55
N ASN A 40 -11.25 18.44 9.22
CA ASN A 40 -10.52 17.62 10.16
C ASN A 40 -9.93 18.49 11.29
N GLU A 41 -9.31 19.64 11.00
CA GLU A 41 -8.74 20.59 11.98
C GLU A 41 -9.77 21.13 12.99
N ASN A 42 -10.95 21.52 12.51
CA ASN A 42 -12.02 21.99 13.40
C ASN A 42 -12.46 20.88 14.38
N ARG A 43 -12.43 19.62 13.93
CA ARG A 43 -12.74 18.46 14.77
C ARG A 43 -11.57 18.11 15.68
N LEU A 44 -10.33 18.20 15.22
CA LEU A 44 -9.11 17.98 16.01
C LEU A 44 -9.07 18.88 17.27
N TYR A 45 -9.53 20.13 17.16
CA TYR A 45 -9.57 21.07 18.29
C TYR A 45 -10.47 20.61 19.44
N ASP A 46 -11.59 19.94 19.15
CA ASP A 46 -12.53 19.44 20.18
C ASP A 46 -12.03 18.13 20.86
N TYR A 47 -11.06 17.44 20.24
CA TYR A 47 -10.60 16.10 20.64
C TYR A 47 -9.21 16.10 21.29
N GLY A 48 -8.53 17.25 21.36
CA GLY A 48 -7.20 17.39 21.93
C GLY A 48 -7.16 17.15 23.44
N SER A 49 -6.75 15.96 23.88
CA SER A 49 -6.41 15.70 25.28
C SER A 49 -4.95 15.27 25.42
N LYS A 50 -4.15 16.06 26.14
CA LYS A 50 -2.80 15.64 26.58
C LYS A 50 -2.99 14.57 27.66
N SER A 51 -2.77 13.31 27.33
CA SER A 51 -2.83 12.19 28.28
C SER A 51 -1.48 11.48 28.33
N THR A 52 -1.07 11.06 29.54
CA THR A 52 0.15 10.29 29.79
C THR A 52 -0.19 9.17 30.77
N MET A 53 0.41 7.99 30.60
CA MET A 53 -0.08 6.74 31.19
C MET A 53 0.86 6.05 32.18
N SER A 54 0.26 5.17 33.00
CA SER A 54 0.93 4.09 33.73
C SER A 54 0.13 2.77 33.82
N LEU A 55 -0.92 2.53 33.00
CA LEU A 55 -1.68 1.26 33.01
C LEU A 55 -1.45 0.44 31.72
N PRO A 56 -1.55 -0.90 31.77
CA PRO A 56 -1.37 -1.77 30.60
C PRO A 56 -2.57 -1.71 29.63
N VAL A 57 -2.32 -1.94 28.32
CA VAL A 57 -3.33 -1.95 27.24
C VAL A 57 -4.52 -2.86 27.55
N SER A 58 -4.27 -4.03 28.15
CA SER A 58 -5.30 -5.00 28.55
C SER A 58 -6.30 -4.45 29.58
N SER A 59 -5.96 -3.38 30.29
CA SER A 59 -6.89 -2.70 31.20
C SER A 59 -7.79 -1.68 30.47
N LEU A 60 -7.35 -1.15 29.34
CA LEU A 60 -8.09 -0.15 28.55
C LEU A 60 -9.07 -0.80 27.58
N PHE A 61 -8.66 -1.90 26.94
CA PHE A 61 -9.47 -2.63 25.97
C PHE A 61 -9.50 -4.11 26.36
N PRO A 62 -10.26 -4.49 27.41
CA PRO A 62 -10.19 -5.83 28.00
C PRO A 62 -10.82 -6.93 27.13
N ALA A 63 -11.76 -6.58 26.25
CA ALA A 63 -12.47 -7.54 25.41
C ALA A 63 -12.07 -7.34 23.95
N LEU A 64 -11.69 -8.45 23.29
CA LEU A 64 -11.46 -8.47 21.85
C LEU A 64 -12.76 -8.07 21.14
N GLN A 65 -12.67 -7.14 20.21
CA GLN A 65 -13.78 -6.71 19.35
C GLN A 65 -13.40 -6.90 17.88
N THR A 66 -14.39 -7.08 17.01
CA THR A 66 -14.19 -7.23 15.57
C THR A 66 -14.67 -5.99 14.85
N LEU A 67 -13.77 -5.38 14.08
CA LEU A 67 -14.03 -4.30 13.14
C LEU A 67 -14.15 -4.85 11.73
N TRP A 68 -15.32 -4.69 11.13
CA TRP A 68 -15.60 -5.16 9.77
C TRP A 68 -15.33 -4.06 8.74
N ILE A 69 -14.44 -4.34 7.79
CA ILE A 69 -13.97 -3.40 6.78
C ILE A 69 -14.52 -3.76 5.40
N GLY A 70 -15.15 -2.79 4.72
CA GLY A 70 -15.46 -2.88 3.30
C GLY A 70 -14.27 -2.42 2.49
N VAL A 71 -13.74 -3.27 1.61
CA VAL A 71 -12.59 -2.94 0.77
C VAL A 71 -13.05 -2.74 -0.66
N VAL A 72 -12.64 -1.63 -1.28
CA VAL A 72 -12.82 -1.36 -2.70
C VAL A 72 -11.45 -1.10 -3.30
N ALA A 73 -11.14 -1.64 -4.47
CA ALA A 73 -10.00 -1.19 -5.25
C ALA A 73 -10.50 -0.56 -6.55
N ASP A 74 -9.83 0.48 -7.02
CA ASP A 74 -10.11 1.06 -8.33
C ASP A 74 -9.24 0.41 -9.43
N CYS A 75 -9.53 0.74 -10.68
CA CYS A 75 -8.78 0.19 -11.82
C CYS A 75 -7.30 0.50 -11.77
N SER A 76 -6.94 1.69 -11.30
CA SER A 76 -5.54 2.12 -11.22
C SER A 76 -4.74 1.39 -10.14
N TYR A 77 -5.40 0.86 -9.11
CA TYR A 77 -4.75 -0.02 -8.13
C TYR A 77 -4.53 -1.41 -8.70
N VAL A 78 -5.58 -2.02 -9.28
CA VAL A 78 -5.51 -3.39 -9.82
C VAL A 78 -4.46 -3.52 -10.94
N THR A 79 -4.18 -2.45 -11.68
CA THR A 79 -3.13 -2.44 -12.72
C THR A 79 -1.70 -2.66 -12.22
N HIS A 80 -1.44 -2.55 -10.90
CA HIS A 80 -0.13 -2.91 -10.33
C HIS A 80 0.10 -4.42 -10.25
N PHE A 81 -0.97 -5.20 -10.39
CA PHE A 81 -0.94 -6.65 -10.23
C PHE A 81 -1.09 -7.34 -11.58
N THR A 82 -0.57 -8.57 -11.66
CA THR A 82 -0.68 -9.40 -12.88
C THR A 82 -2.10 -9.87 -13.14
N SER A 83 -2.92 -9.94 -12.09
CA SER A 83 -4.31 -10.39 -12.14
C SER A 83 -5.11 -9.77 -11.00
N ARG A 84 -6.44 -9.77 -11.15
CA ARG A 84 -7.39 -9.44 -10.09
C ARG A 84 -7.19 -10.33 -8.85
N MET A 85 -6.78 -11.58 -9.05
CA MET A 85 -6.51 -12.52 -7.96
C MET A 85 -5.26 -12.15 -7.15
N GLU A 86 -4.16 -11.74 -7.80
CA GLU A 86 -2.97 -11.27 -7.08
C GLU A 86 -3.26 -9.97 -6.30
N ALA A 87 -4.06 -9.06 -6.89
CA ALA A 87 -4.55 -7.89 -6.17
C ALA A 87 -5.38 -8.28 -4.93
N LYS A 88 -6.29 -9.25 -5.09
CA LYS A 88 -7.10 -9.81 -3.99
C LYS A 88 -6.21 -10.39 -2.89
N LYS A 89 -5.28 -11.29 -3.25
CA LYS A 89 -4.35 -11.95 -2.32
C LYS A 89 -3.51 -10.94 -1.56
N HIS A 90 -2.94 -9.95 -2.26
CA HIS A 90 -2.19 -8.86 -1.64
C HIS A 90 -3.04 -8.12 -0.62
N ILE A 91 -4.26 -7.70 -0.97
CA ILE A 91 -5.19 -7.04 -0.04
C ILE A 91 -5.42 -7.88 1.22
N PHE A 92 -5.67 -9.19 1.10
CA PHE A 92 -5.83 -10.06 2.27
C PHE A 92 -4.59 -10.08 3.16
N GLN A 93 -3.40 -10.22 2.57
CA GLN A 93 -2.13 -10.21 3.31
C GLN A 93 -1.89 -8.88 4.04
N GLU A 94 -2.23 -7.76 3.41
CA GLU A 94 -2.14 -6.44 4.04
C GLU A 94 -3.08 -6.34 5.24
N PHE A 95 -4.33 -6.82 5.12
CA PHE A 95 -5.30 -6.79 6.22
C PHE A 95 -4.99 -7.77 7.36
N GLU A 96 -4.32 -8.90 7.12
CA GLU A 96 -3.76 -9.74 8.19
C GLU A 96 -2.74 -8.95 9.02
N GLY A 97 -1.87 -8.18 8.34
CA GLY A 97 -0.93 -7.27 8.97
C GLY A 97 -1.61 -6.15 9.75
N VAL A 98 -2.64 -5.50 9.17
CA VAL A 98 -3.44 -4.48 9.85
C VAL A 98 -4.10 -5.05 11.10
N SER A 99 -4.71 -6.23 11.01
CA SER A 99 -5.37 -6.87 12.16
C SER A 99 -4.39 -7.11 13.30
N THR A 100 -3.19 -7.61 13.00
CA THR A 100 -2.12 -7.79 13.99
C THR A 100 -1.77 -6.49 14.72
N LEU A 101 -1.60 -5.38 13.99
CA LEU A 101 -1.28 -4.07 14.57
C LEU A 101 -2.36 -3.55 15.52
N TYR A 102 -3.63 -3.77 15.17
CA TYR A 102 -4.79 -3.35 15.97
C TYR A 102 -5.09 -4.27 17.14
N GLU A 103 -4.88 -5.58 16.99
CA GLU A 103 -5.03 -6.53 18.09
C GLU A 103 -3.99 -6.25 19.18
N ASP A 104 -2.72 -6.06 18.79
CA ASP A 104 -1.62 -5.75 19.70
C ASP A 104 -1.81 -4.42 20.46
N SER A 105 -2.42 -3.42 19.82
CA SER A 105 -2.49 -2.06 20.35
C SER A 105 -3.83 -1.72 21.03
N PHE A 106 -4.93 -2.28 20.54
CA PHE A 106 -6.30 -1.91 20.94
C PHE A 106 -7.21 -3.10 21.22
N ASN A 107 -6.72 -4.34 21.10
CA ASN A 107 -7.56 -5.55 21.20
C ASN A 107 -8.74 -5.50 20.21
N ILE A 108 -8.46 -5.04 18.98
CA ILE A 108 -9.42 -4.99 17.87
C ILE A 108 -8.92 -5.91 16.76
N ASN A 109 -9.66 -6.97 16.48
CA ASN A 109 -9.49 -7.80 15.31
C ASN A 109 -10.10 -7.09 14.09
N VAL A 110 -9.32 -6.88 13.03
CA VAL A 110 -9.78 -6.25 11.78
C VAL A 110 -10.08 -7.34 10.77
N GLN A 111 -11.29 -7.37 10.23
CA GLN A 111 -11.71 -8.37 9.24
C GLN A 111 -12.34 -7.73 8.02
N ILE A 112 -12.09 -8.32 6.85
CA ILE A 112 -12.74 -7.90 5.61
C ILE A 112 -14.20 -8.38 5.63
N HIS A 113 -15.12 -7.43 5.52
CA HIS A 113 -16.56 -7.63 5.36
C HIS A 113 -16.92 -7.95 3.92
N SER A 114 -16.42 -7.13 3.00
CA SER A 114 -16.71 -7.17 1.57
C SER A 114 -15.48 -6.74 0.79
N LEU A 115 -15.27 -7.29 -0.39
CA LEU A 115 -14.21 -6.87 -1.29
C LEU A 115 -14.75 -6.65 -2.70
N ILE A 116 -14.67 -5.40 -3.17
CA ILE A 116 -15.05 -5.00 -4.52
C ILE A 116 -13.77 -4.74 -5.31
N LEU A 117 -13.54 -5.58 -6.31
CA LEU A 117 -12.51 -5.35 -7.32
C LEU A 117 -13.20 -5.09 -8.66
N PRO A 118 -12.62 -4.25 -9.53
CA PRO A 118 -13.11 -4.06 -10.89
C PRO A 118 -12.78 -5.26 -11.76
N SER A 119 -13.68 -5.59 -12.67
CA SER A 119 -13.42 -6.51 -13.77
C SER A 119 -12.60 -5.81 -14.86
N ALA A 120 -12.03 -6.59 -15.79
CA ALA A 120 -11.41 -6.01 -16.98
C ALA A 120 -12.39 -5.17 -17.82
N HIS A 121 -13.69 -5.51 -17.77
CA HIS A 121 -14.75 -4.72 -18.40
C HIS A 121 -14.95 -3.39 -17.69
N ASP A 122 -14.99 -3.37 -16.35
CA ASP A 122 -15.16 -2.13 -15.57
C ASP A 122 -14.02 -1.12 -15.80
N CYS A 123 -12.82 -1.61 -16.08
CA CYS A 123 -11.65 -0.79 -16.41
C CYS A 123 -11.54 -0.39 -17.88
N SER A 124 -12.51 -0.79 -18.71
CA SER A 124 -12.58 -0.35 -20.10
C SER A 124 -13.05 1.11 -20.16
N ALA A 125 -12.43 1.90 -21.03
CA ALA A 125 -12.72 3.34 -21.20
C ALA A 125 -14.19 3.69 -21.54
N ASN A 126 -15.03 2.67 -21.81
CA ASN A 126 -16.43 2.84 -22.16
C ASN A 126 -17.40 2.73 -20.97
N VAL A 127 -16.95 2.40 -19.76
CA VAL A 127 -17.82 2.28 -18.57
C VAL A 127 -17.87 3.61 -17.83
N VAL A 128 -19.01 4.31 -17.90
CA VAL A 128 -19.21 5.63 -17.27
C VAL A 128 -19.89 5.54 -15.89
N ASP A 129 -20.60 4.45 -15.59
CA ASP A 129 -21.50 4.34 -14.44
C ASP A 129 -20.84 3.86 -13.11
N ARG A 130 -19.50 3.86 -13.01
CA ARG A 130 -18.75 3.44 -11.80
C ARG A 130 -17.65 4.44 -11.42
N PRO A 131 -17.99 5.65 -10.93
CA PRO A 131 -17.02 6.70 -10.66
C PRO A 131 -16.00 6.32 -9.58
N GLU A 132 -16.35 5.45 -8.63
CA GLU A 132 -15.47 4.92 -7.58
C GLU A 132 -14.45 3.89 -8.09
N ILE A 133 -14.66 3.35 -9.29
CA ILE A 133 -13.77 2.37 -9.94
C ILE A 133 -12.90 3.04 -11.01
N SER A 134 -13.45 4.00 -11.74
CA SER A 134 -12.80 4.65 -12.87
C SER A 134 -12.31 6.06 -12.53
N MET A 135 -11.56 6.20 -11.43
CA MET A 135 -10.96 7.48 -11.04
C MET A 135 -9.68 7.77 -11.83
N SER A 136 -9.55 9.01 -12.29
CA SER A 136 -8.30 9.48 -12.89
C SER A 136 -7.15 9.42 -11.87
N PRO A 137 -5.95 8.96 -12.23
CA PRO A 137 -4.79 9.04 -11.35
C PRO A 137 -4.30 10.49 -11.12
N ARG A 138 -4.86 11.47 -11.85
CA ARG A 138 -4.48 12.89 -11.77
C ARG A 138 -5.23 13.67 -10.69
N ILE A 139 -6.42 13.22 -10.28
CA ILE A 139 -7.17 13.87 -9.20
C ILE A 139 -6.52 13.59 -7.85
N SER A 140 -6.70 14.50 -6.89
CA SER A 140 -6.05 14.36 -5.58
C SER A 140 -6.69 13.24 -4.76
N ILE A 141 -5.97 12.73 -3.77
CA ILE A 141 -6.51 11.67 -2.91
C ILE A 141 -7.71 12.17 -2.08
N GLU A 142 -7.73 13.47 -1.76
CA GLU A 142 -8.85 14.15 -1.11
C GLU A 142 -10.10 14.22 -2.01
N GLU A 143 -9.93 14.47 -3.31
CA GLU A 143 -11.02 14.40 -4.28
C GLU A 143 -11.56 12.98 -4.45
N LYS A 144 -10.66 11.98 -4.45
CA LYS A 144 -11.05 10.56 -4.45
C LYS A 144 -11.85 10.19 -3.20
N LEU A 145 -11.50 10.74 -2.04
CA LEU A 145 -12.27 10.53 -0.80
C LEU A 145 -13.69 11.06 -0.93
N GLU A 146 -13.89 12.25 -1.50
CA GLU A 146 -15.24 12.79 -1.71
C GLU A 146 -16.04 11.97 -2.72
N ILE A 147 -15.44 11.57 -3.85
CA ILE A 147 -16.10 10.69 -4.84
C ILE A 147 -16.51 9.36 -4.19
N PHE A 148 -15.61 8.75 -3.43
CA PHE A 148 -15.87 7.50 -2.74
C PHE A 148 -16.96 7.65 -1.67
N SER A 149 -16.94 8.76 -0.94
CA SER A 149 -17.93 9.06 0.09
C SER A 149 -19.31 9.29 -0.50
N LYS A 150 -19.39 10.00 -1.62
CA LYS A 150 -20.63 10.16 -2.37
C LYS A 150 -21.16 8.82 -2.86
N TRP A 151 -20.32 7.97 -3.45
CA TRP A 151 -20.75 6.64 -3.89
C TRP A 151 -21.29 5.79 -2.73
N LYS A 152 -20.61 5.78 -1.57
CA LYS A 152 -21.07 5.08 -0.37
C LYS A 152 -22.39 5.63 0.18
N TYR A 153 -22.63 6.94 0.05
CA TYR A 153 -23.89 7.56 0.41
C TYR A 153 -25.05 7.19 -0.53
N GLU A 154 -24.80 7.19 -1.85
CA GLU A 154 -25.81 6.91 -2.88
C GLU A 154 -26.10 5.41 -3.05
N SER A 155 -25.17 4.55 -2.61
CA SER A 155 -25.27 3.09 -2.72
C SER A 155 -25.25 2.38 -1.35
N PRO A 156 -26.20 2.69 -0.43
CA PRO A 156 -26.29 1.96 0.85
C PRO A 156 -26.61 0.49 0.56
N GLY A 157 -25.90 -0.43 1.21
CA GLY A 157 -26.13 -1.85 1.02
C GLY A 157 -25.76 -2.48 -0.33
N ASN A 158 -25.10 -1.77 -1.28
CA ASN A 158 -24.42 -2.40 -2.43
C ASN A 158 -23.15 -3.13 -1.94
N ASN A 159 -23.38 -4.09 -1.07
CA ASN A 159 -22.37 -4.96 -0.52
C ASN A 159 -22.36 -6.19 -1.42
N VAL A 160 -21.25 -6.45 -2.11
CA VAL A 160 -21.00 -7.76 -2.72
C VAL A 160 -21.00 -8.77 -1.58
N PHE A 161 -22.09 -9.52 -1.45
CA PHE A 161 -22.42 -10.35 -0.28
C PHE A 161 -22.84 -11.75 -0.76
N GLU A 162 -21.95 -12.43 -1.47
CA GLU A 162 -22.31 -13.69 -2.15
C GLU A 162 -21.55 -14.92 -1.65
N ALA A 163 -20.86 -14.82 -0.52
CA ALA A 163 -20.11 -15.95 0.06
C ALA A 163 -20.55 -16.39 1.47
N ILE A 164 -21.77 -16.04 1.93
CA ILE A 164 -22.26 -16.46 3.27
C ILE A 164 -23.56 -17.26 3.16
N SER A 165 -23.55 -18.48 3.70
CA SER A 165 -24.73 -19.33 3.81
C SER A 165 -25.84 -18.64 4.62
N PRO A 166 -27.15 -18.85 4.30
CA PRO A 166 -28.27 -18.24 5.03
C PRO A 166 -28.21 -18.41 6.56
N HIS A 167 -27.57 -19.48 7.04
CA HIS A 167 -27.44 -19.80 8.46
C HIS A 167 -26.44 -18.93 9.23
N GLU A 168 -25.58 -18.16 8.55
CA GLU A 168 -24.51 -17.35 9.17
C GLU A 168 -24.83 -15.84 9.19
N ARG A 169 -25.96 -15.46 8.59
CA ARG A 169 -26.42 -14.07 8.44
C ARG A 169 -26.81 -13.39 9.78
N GLU A 170 -27.08 -14.16 10.83
CA GLU A 170 -27.49 -13.61 12.14
C GLU A 170 -26.34 -12.97 12.93
N SER A 171 -25.08 -13.35 12.65
CA SER A 171 -23.90 -12.90 13.41
C SER A 171 -23.00 -11.91 12.66
N PHE A 172 -23.37 -11.55 11.44
CA PHE A 172 -22.57 -10.69 10.57
C PHE A 172 -23.28 -9.33 10.40
N PRO A 173 -22.58 -8.20 10.53
CA PRO A 173 -23.23 -6.90 10.39
C PRO A 173 -23.71 -6.70 8.95
N SER A 174 -24.87 -6.07 8.78
CA SER A 174 -25.44 -5.78 7.46
C SER A 174 -24.54 -4.92 6.60
N GLU A 175 -23.72 -4.07 7.22
CA GLU A 175 -22.79 -3.15 6.56
C GLU A 175 -21.42 -3.15 7.24
N PRO A 176 -20.34 -2.87 6.49
CA PRO A 176 -19.04 -2.64 7.08
C PRO A 176 -19.04 -1.38 7.95
N GLN A 177 -18.31 -1.39 9.06
CA GLN A 177 -18.20 -0.23 9.96
C GLN A 177 -17.20 0.82 9.46
N VAL A 178 -16.26 0.42 8.59
CA VAL A 178 -15.31 1.29 7.90
C VAL A 178 -15.19 0.81 6.46
N SER A 179 -15.05 1.72 5.49
CA SER A 179 -14.68 1.33 4.12
C SER A 179 -13.37 1.97 3.65
N VAL A 180 -12.54 1.18 2.99
CA VAL A 180 -11.22 1.58 2.48
C VAL A 180 -11.21 1.44 0.97
N LEU A 181 -10.84 2.51 0.26
CA LEU A 181 -10.61 2.51 -1.17
C LEU A 181 -9.11 2.47 -1.47
N PHE A 182 -8.66 1.43 -2.17
CA PHE A 182 -7.34 1.33 -2.77
C PHE A 182 -7.31 1.96 -4.15
N THR A 183 -6.32 2.80 -4.40
CA THR A 183 -6.18 3.57 -5.64
C THR A 183 -4.71 3.77 -6.01
N SER A 184 -4.42 4.44 -7.13
CA SER A 184 -3.08 4.95 -7.46
C SER A 184 -3.09 6.46 -7.63
N SER A 185 -2.07 7.15 -7.12
CA SER A 185 -1.89 8.59 -7.29
C SER A 185 -0.58 8.92 -8.00
N VAL A 186 -0.61 9.90 -8.91
CA VAL A 186 0.63 10.46 -9.50
C VAL A 186 1.43 11.24 -8.46
N LYS A 187 0.76 11.80 -7.45
CA LYS A 187 1.42 12.53 -6.36
C LYS A 187 2.01 11.55 -5.34
N ARG A 188 3.25 11.81 -4.91
CA ARG A 188 3.96 10.98 -3.93
C ARG A 188 3.53 11.20 -2.47
N SER A 189 2.66 12.15 -2.17
CA SER A 189 2.20 12.45 -0.81
C SER A 189 0.96 13.37 -0.88
N PRO A 190 -0.02 13.21 0.03
CA PRO A 190 -0.15 12.13 1.02
C PRO A 190 -0.45 10.77 0.37
N HIS A 191 -0.12 9.68 1.07
CA HIS A 191 -0.38 8.30 0.60
C HIS A 191 -1.76 7.78 1.03
N GLY A 192 -2.34 8.38 2.07
CA GLY A 192 -3.68 8.06 2.55
C GLY A 192 -4.41 9.34 2.95
N VAL A 193 -5.73 9.25 3.02
CA VAL A 193 -6.58 10.26 3.64
C VAL A 193 -7.87 9.61 4.16
N SER A 194 -8.43 10.16 5.23
CA SER A 194 -9.64 9.67 5.87
C SER A 194 -10.42 10.79 6.55
N TRP A 195 -11.71 10.52 6.79
CA TRP A 195 -12.53 11.38 7.63
C TRP A 195 -12.27 11.11 9.11
N PHE A 196 -11.92 12.15 9.85
CA PHE A 196 -11.53 12.05 11.25
C PHE A 196 -12.72 11.78 12.20
N ALA A 197 -12.53 10.87 13.16
CA ALA A 197 -13.48 10.57 14.25
C ALA A 197 -14.91 10.28 13.77
N THR A 198 -15.03 9.40 12.77
CA THR A 198 -16.28 9.00 12.10
C THR A 198 -16.67 7.56 12.36
N ILE A 199 -15.88 6.80 13.13
CA ILE A 199 -16.19 5.40 13.48
C ILE A 199 -17.63 5.27 14.01
N CYS A 200 -18.31 4.19 13.59
CA CYS A 200 -19.71 3.91 13.93
C CYS A 200 -20.73 4.98 13.53
N SER A 201 -20.36 5.93 12.67
CA SER A 201 -21.29 6.90 12.08
C SER A 201 -21.77 6.41 10.72
N GLU A 202 -23.00 6.74 10.36
CA GLU A 202 -23.49 6.55 8.99
C GLU A 202 -22.87 7.60 8.05
N THR A 203 -22.76 7.25 6.77
CA THR A 203 -22.41 8.23 5.74
C THR A 203 -23.54 9.24 5.60
N HIS A 204 -23.24 10.52 5.75
CA HIS A 204 -24.22 11.60 5.73
C HIS A 204 -23.69 12.82 4.98
N ILE A 205 -24.56 13.79 4.70
CA ILE A 205 -24.16 15.06 4.10
C ILE A 205 -23.96 16.10 5.19
N GLU A 206 -22.78 16.70 5.25
CA GLU A 206 -22.43 17.81 6.15
C GLU A 206 -21.76 18.93 5.35
N ASN A 207 -22.31 20.15 5.39
CA ASN A 207 -21.76 21.32 4.67
C ASN A 207 -21.50 21.06 3.16
N GLU A 208 -22.39 20.33 2.50
CA GLU A 208 -22.27 19.88 1.08
C GLU A 208 -21.26 18.74 0.83
N TRP A 209 -20.63 18.19 1.87
CA TRP A 209 -19.68 17.07 1.78
C TRP A 209 -20.33 15.75 2.19
N HIS A 210 -19.92 14.65 1.57
CA HIS A 210 -20.30 13.31 1.99
C HIS A 210 -19.27 12.82 3.02
N VAL A 211 -19.70 12.65 4.27
CA VAL A 211 -18.83 12.32 5.40
C VAL A 211 -19.22 10.97 5.97
N GLY A 212 -18.25 10.12 6.25
CA GLY A 212 -18.48 8.81 6.86
C GLY A 212 -17.18 8.11 7.27
N PRO A 213 -17.24 6.89 7.83
CA PRO A 213 -16.07 6.10 8.23
C PRO A 213 -15.32 5.53 7.02
N LEU A 214 -14.71 6.43 6.26
CA LEU A 214 -14.16 6.16 4.93
C LEU A 214 -12.72 6.65 4.83
N SER A 215 -11.90 5.86 4.16
CA SER A 215 -10.53 6.23 3.80
C SER A 215 -10.18 5.87 2.37
N VAL A 216 -9.20 6.58 1.83
CA VAL A 216 -8.57 6.30 0.54
C VAL A 216 -7.08 6.09 0.78
N VAL A 217 -6.53 5.01 0.23
CA VAL A 217 -5.13 4.64 0.31
C VAL A 217 -4.58 4.47 -1.11
N SER A 218 -3.57 5.26 -1.46
CA SER A 218 -2.81 5.07 -2.69
C SER A 218 -1.83 3.93 -2.51
N ALA A 219 -1.68 3.11 -3.56
CA ALA A 219 -0.72 2.03 -3.64
C ALA A 219 0.67 2.47 -3.15
N TYR A 220 1.20 1.70 -2.21
CA TYR A 220 2.47 1.93 -1.56
C TYR A 220 3.15 0.57 -1.28
N PRO A 221 4.49 0.47 -1.23
CA PRO A 221 5.17 -0.80 -0.91
C PRO A 221 4.81 -1.48 0.43
N ASN A 222 4.00 -0.85 1.28
CA ASN A 222 3.61 -1.32 2.61
C ASN A 222 2.24 -0.71 2.95
N ASP A 223 1.24 -1.09 2.15
CA ASP A 223 -0.13 -0.56 2.21
C ASP A 223 -0.72 -0.65 3.63
N ARG A 224 -0.47 -1.74 4.35
CA ARG A 224 -0.97 -2.00 5.72
C ARG A 224 -0.65 -0.89 6.72
N LEU A 225 0.51 -0.24 6.61
CA LEU A 225 0.85 0.84 7.53
C LEU A 225 0.05 2.11 7.22
N VAL A 226 -0.20 2.39 5.94
CA VAL A 226 -1.06 3.49 5.51
C VAL A 226 -2.50 3.21 5.92
N VAL A 227 -3.00 2.00 5.65
CA VAL A 227 -4.35 1.56 6.06
C VAL A 227 -4.51 1.69 7.58
N ALA A 228 -3.54 1.22 8.36
CA ALA A 228 -3.59 1.34 9.81
C ALA A 228 -3.56 2.81 10.30
N HIS A 229 -2.77 3.66 9.65
CA HIS A 229 -2.76 5.09 9.92
C HIS A 229 -4.14 5.73 9.68
N GLU A 230 -4.75 5.45 8.54
CA GLU A 230 -6.03 6.02 8.16
C GLU A 230 -7.20 5.49 9.00
N ILE A 231 -7.22 4.20 9.36
CA ILE A 231 -8.21 3.68 10.33
C ILE A 231 -8.01 4.37 11.69
N GLY A 232 -6.77 4.71 12.05
CA GLY A 232 -6.45 5.49 13.24
C GLY A 232 -7.16 6.84 13.25
N HIS A 233 -7.11 7.57 12.14
CA HIS A 233 -7.85 8.83 12.01
C HIS A 233 -9.37 8.66 12.07
N ILE A 234 -9.93 7.60 11.48
CA ILE A 234 -11.37 7.28 11.60
C ILE A 234 -11.78 7.04 13.07
N LEU A 235 -10.88 6.44 13.86
CA LEU A 235 -11.04 6.26 15.31
C LEU A 235 -10.80 7.55 16.12
N GLY A 236 -10.39 8.65 15.48
CA GLY A 236 -10.11 9.93 16.11
C GLY A 236 -8.68 10.08 16.64
N LEU A 237 -7.75 9.21 16.25
CA LEU A 237 -6.35 9.34 16.61
C LEU A 237 -5.71 10.52 15.87
N ILE A 238 -4.95 11.33 16.60
CA ILE A 238 -4.15 12.42 16.03
C ILE A 238 -2.74 11.95 15.72
N HIS A 239 -2.02 12.77 14.98
CA HIS A 239 -0.64 12.49 14.64
C HIS A 239 0.26 12.38 15.87
N ASP A 240 1.19 11.43 15.85
CA ASP A 240 2.34 11.44 16.76
C ASP A 240 3.21 12.67 16.48
N CYS A 241 3.76 13.25 17.53
CA CYS A 241 4.56 14.45 17.40
C CYS A 241 5.86 14.17 16.62
N ASN A 242 6.24 15.11 15.78
CA ASN A 242 7.53 15.13 15.12
C ASN A 242 8.29 16.42 15.48
N LYS A 243 9.51 16.56 14.97
CA LYS A 243 10.33 17.76 15.20
C LYS A 243 9.60 19.08 14.88
N LYS A 244 8.71 19.11 13.88
CA LYS A 244 7.96 20.31 13.50
C LYS A 244 6.88 20.63 14.54
N SER A 245 6.01 19.68 14.87
CA SER A 245 4.93 19.89 15.84
C SER A 245 5.44 20.12 17.27
N CYS A 246 6.65 19.66 17.60
CA CYS A 246 7.29 19.98 18.87
C CYS A 246 7.84 21.40 18.95
N GLY A 247 8.19 22.01 17.81
CA GLY A 247 8.61 23.41 17.72
C GLY A 247 7.43 24.39 17.64
N ASP A 248 6.30 23.94 17.12
CA ASP A 248 5.08 24.73 16.93
C ASP A 248 3.93 24.17 17.77
N HIS A 249 3.65 24.80 18.91
CA HIS A 249 2.59 24.37 19.84
C HIS A 249 1.16 24.68 19.35
N SER A 250 0.98 25.13 18.11
CA SER A 250 -0.35 25.39 17.54
C SER A 250 -1.13 24.11 17.22
N GLU A 251 -0.44 23.03 16.87
CA GLU A 251 -1.05 21.74 16.52
C GLU A 251 -1.00 20.77 17.71
N ALA A 252 -2.14 20.16 18.04
CA ALA A 252 -2.19 19.06 18.98
C ALA A 252 -1.56 17.82 18.35
N CYS A 253 -0.62 17.17 19.04
CA CYS A 253 0.01 15.93 18.62
C CYS A 253 0.24 15.00 19.82
N CYS A 254 0.50 13.73 19.54
CA CYS A 254 0.78 12.71 20.54
C CYS A 254 2.28 12.65 20.89
N PRO A 255 2.70 13.11 22.10
CA PRO A 255 4.11 13.11 22.46
C PRO A 255 4.62 11.69 22.76
N LEU A 256 5.92 11.47 22.57
CA LEU A 256 6.60 10.22 22.93
C LEU A 256 6.38 9.84 24.40
N SER A 257 6.45 10.81 25.30
CA SER A 257 6.20 10.63 26.73
C SER A 257 5.81 11.96 27.39
N SER A 258 5.58 11.93 28.71
CA SER A 258 5.32 13.14 29.50
C SER A 258 6.46 14.17 29.48
N SER A 259 7.69 13.73 29.18
CA SER A 259 8.90 14.57 29.16
C SER A 259 9.52 14.73 27.77
N LEU A 260 9.14 13.90 26.80
CA LEU A 260 9.70 13.90 25.46
C LEU A 260 8.59 14.12 24.44
N CYS A 261 8.67 15.20 23.68
CA CYS A 261 7.68 15.51 22.65
C CYS A 261 7.90 14.66 21.39
N ASP A 262 9.06 14.77 20.75
CA ASP A 262 9.30 14.17 19.43
C ASP A 262 9.28 12.63 19.49
N ALA A 263 8.34 12.03 18.75
CA ALA A 263 8.17 10.59 18.64
C ALA A 263 9.12 9.95 17.61
N GLN A 264 9.98 10.74 16.98
CA GLN A 264 11.10 10.31 16.15
C GLN A 264 10.68 9.43 14.96
N GLU A 265 9.43 9.60 14.49
CA GLU A 265 8.85 8.83 13.39
C GLU A 265 8.79 7.31 13.67
N LEU A 266 8.75 6.89 14.93
CA LEU A 266 8.82 5.48 15.35
C LEU A 266 7.46 4.77 15.41
N TYR A 267 6.36 5.48 15.15
CA TYR A 267 5.01 4.99 15.38
C TYR A 267 4.10 5.24 14.16
N ILE A 268 3.02 4.47 14.11
CA ILE A 268 2.10 4.45 12.97
C ILE A 268 1.49 5.83 12.70
N MET A 269 1.11 6.59 13.73
CA MET A 269 0.44 7.90 13.57
C MET A 269 1.39 9.05 13.26
N ASN A 270 2.67 8.82 12.98
CA ASN A 270 3.57 9.88 12.55
C ASN A 270 3.15 10.47 11.18
N PRO A 271 3.10 11.80 10.99
CA PRO A 271 2.53 12.44 9.80
C PRO A 271 3.39 12.31 8.53
N SER A 272 4.67 11.99 8.68
CA SER A 272 5.65 11.92 7.59
C SER A 272 6.53 10.68 7.77
N ASN A 273 5.95 9.51 7.63
CA ASN A 273 6.69 8.25 7.71
C ASN A 273 7.26 7.88 6.33
N SER A 274 8.57 7.67 6.28
CA SER A 274 9.10 6.71 5.32
C SER A 274 8.66 5.36 5.85
N TYR A 275 7.56 4.81 5.34
CA TYR A 275 6.93 3.51 5.69
C TYR A 275 7.85 2.29 5.42
N THR A 276 9.15 2.46 5.56
CA THR A 276 10.23 1.51 5.30
C THR A 276 10.52 0.61 6.51
N TYR A 277 9.83 0.80 7.64
CA TYR A 277 10.04 0.01 8.86
C TYR A 277 8.95 -1.06 8.99
N ALA A 278 9.35 -2.33 9.02
CA ALA A 278 8.41 -3.46 9.07
C ALA A 278 7.65 -3.60 10.41
N ASN A 279 8.16 -3.01 11.50
CA ASN A 279 7.70 -3.28 12.88
C ASN A 279 7.23 -2.00 13.61
N LEU A 280 6.48 -1.12 12.93
CA LEU A 280 5.85 0.01 13.61
C LEU A 280 4.66 -0.48 14.44
N ARG A 281 4.40 0.17 15.57
CA ARG A 281 3.20 -0.01 16.40
C ARG A 281 2.54 1.34 16.66
N PHE A 282 1.34 1.35 17.22
CA PHE A 282 0.75 2.59 17.74
C PHE A 282 1.50 3.05 19.00
N SER A 283 1.62 4.36 19.20
CA SER A 283 2.28 4.91 20.40
C SER A 283 1.38 4.73 21.63
N ASP A 284 1.99 4.70 22.82
CA ASP A 284 1.24 4.64 24.07
C ASP A 284 0.28 5.85 24.20
N CYS A 285 0.66 7.00 23.63
CA CYS A 285 -0.21 8.16 23.55
C CYS A 285 -1.43 7.91 22.65
N SER A 286 -1.25 7.36 21.46
CA SER A 286 -2.37 7.03 20.56
C SER A 286 -3.33 6.03 21.21
N ILE A 287 -2.80 4.99 21.88
CA ILE A 287 -3.60 3.99 22.60
C ILE A 287 -4.44 4.65 23.69
N LEU A 288 -3.82 5.52 24.48
CA LEU A 288 -4.49 6.29 25.50
C LEU A 288 -5.56 7.24 24.97
N GLN A 289 -5.23 7.89 23.85
CA GLN A 289 -6.12 8.84 23.23
C GLN A 289 -7.43 8.15 22.88
N LEU A 290 -7.38 7.00 22.19
CA LEU A 290 -8.60 6.27 21.84
C LEU A 290 -9.42 5.93 23.09
N HIS A 291 -8.78 5.44 24.14
CA HIS A 291 -9.46 5.13 25.40
C HIS A 291 -10.16 6.38 25.99
N SER A 292 -9.45 7.51 26.06
CA SER A 292 -10.00 8.80 26.52
C SER A 292 -11.18 9.27 25.65
N LEU A 293 -11.09 9.11 24.33
CA LEU A 293 -12.16 9.48 23.41
C LEU A 293 -13.42 8.61 23.61
N VAL A 294 -13.24 7.31 23.86
CA VAL A 294 -14.35 6.38 24.16
C VAL A 294 -14.98 6.70 25.52
N GLU A 295 -14.18 6.88 26.57
CA GLU A 295 -14.68 7.21 27.92
C GLU A 295 -15.46 8.53 27.95
N LYS A 296 -14.96 9.53 27.22
CA LYS A 296 -15.62 10.84 27.10
C LYS A 296 -16.77 10.85 26.09
N LYS A 297 -17.03 9.72 25.43
CA LYS A 297 -18.08 9.54 24.42
C LYS A 297 -17.93 10.47 23.21
N TYR A 298 -16.70 10.88 22.91
CA TYR A 298 -16.38 11.59 21.68
C TYR A 298 -16.42 10.65 20.47
N VAL A 299 -16.03 9.39 20.66
CA VAL A 299 -16.24 8.31 19.69
C VAL A 299 -16.93 7.15 20.37
N SER A 300 -17.70 6.38 19.60
CA SER A 300 -18.33 5.15 20.06
C SER A 300 -17.73 3.97 19.32
N LEU A 301 -17.48 2.87 20.02
CA LEU A 301 -17.14 1.56 19.44
C LEU A 301 -18.33 0.59 19.48
N SER A 302 -19.55 1.10 19.72
CA SER A 302 -20.76 0.28 19.92
C SER A 302 -21.18 -0.54 18.71
N CYS A 303 -20.71 -0.17 17.51
CA CYS A 303 -20.97 -0.92 16.28
C CYS A 303 -20.01 -2.12 16.10
N LEU A 304 -18.93 -2.20 16.89
CA LEU A 304 -18.01 -3.33 16.81
C LEU A 304 -18.64 -4.58 17.43
N SER A 305 -18.37 -5.71 16.80
CA SER A 305 -18.97 -6.98 17.20
C SER A 305 -18.06 -7.75 18.15
N LYS A 306 -18.61 -8.63 18.98
CA LYS A 306 -17.77 -9.66 19.62
C LYS A 306 -17.21 -10.58 18.53
N PRO A 307 -15.99 -11.10 18.67
CA PRO A 307 -15.45 -12.13 17.80
C PRO A 307 -16.43 -13.28 17.74
N SER A 308 -16.94 -13.57 16.55
CA SER A 308 -17.67 -14.80 16.32
C SER A 308 -16.65 -15.87 15.95
N GLU A 309 -16.77 -17.06 16.57
CA GLU A 309 -15.88 -18.20 16.32
C GLU A 309 -15.97 -18.74 14.86
N LYS A 310 -16.83 -18.15 14.03
CA LYS A 310 -17.21 -18.69 12.71
C LYS A 310 -17.21 -17.70 11.54
N SER A 311 -16.96 -16.41 11.77
CA SER A 311 -16.96 -15.40 10.72
C SER A 311 -15.52 -15.10 10.31
N VAL A 312 -14.87 -16.06 9.68
CA VAL A 312 -13.86 -15.75 8.67
C VAL A 312 -14.68 -15.73 7.38
N LEU A 313 -14.48 -14.75 6.48
CA LEU A 313 -14.87 -14.96 5.07
C LEU A 313 -14.29 -16.33 4.70
N ARG A 314 -15.12 -17.37 4.61
CA ARG A 314 -14.59 -18.71 4.41
C ARG A 314 -13.97 -18.72 3.02
N LEU A 315 -12.65 -18.65 3.00
CA LEU A 315 -11.88 -19.37 2.03
C LEU A 315 -12.40 -20.82 2.10
N GLY A 316 -13.15 -21.27 1.12
CA GLY A 316 -13.59 -22.67 0.99
C GLY A 316 -14.94 -22.90 0.27
N THR A 317 -15.45 -21.97 -0.54
CA THR A 317 -16.72 -22.20 -1.29
C THR A 317 -16.59 -21.69 -2.72
N CYS A 318 -16.61 -22.64 -3.65
CA CYS A 318 -16.71 -22.40 -5.08
C CYS A 318 -17.76 -21.35 -5.46
N GLY A 319 -17.36 -20.40 -6.31
CA GLY A 319 -18.18 -19.31 -6.82
C GLY A 319 -17.84 -17.96 -6.18
N ASN A 320 -16.80 -17.87 -5.36
CA ASN A 320 -16.36 -16.64 -4.70
C ASN A 320 -15.23 -15.91 -5.47
N GLY A 321 -14.79 -16.48 -6.60
CA GLY A 321 -13.72 -15.98 -7.45
C GLY A 321 -12.31 -16.15 -6.86
N ILE A 322 -12.10 -17.06 -5.91
CA ILE A 322 -10.79 -17.44 -5.36
C ILE A 322 -10.59 -18.92 -5.70
N VAL A 323 -9.49 -19.27 -6.37
CA VAL A 323 -9.10 -20.69 -6.43
C VAL A 323 -8.53 -21.07 -5.09
N GLU A 324 -9.29 -21.89 -4.39
CA GLU A 324 -8.93 -22.41 -3.09
C GLU A 324 -8.34 -23.82 -3.21
N ASP A 325 -7.82 -24.33 -2.09
CA ASP A 325 -7.24 -25.67 -2.08
C ASP A 325 -8.31 -26.72 -2.41
N GLY A 326 -8.17 -27.39 -3.54
CA GLY A 326 -9.13 -28.35 -4.08
C GLY A 326 -9.90 -27.88 -5.32
N GLU A 327 -9.77 -26.62 -5.74
CA GLU A 327 -10.38 -26.06 -6.94
C GLU A 327 -9.35 -25.92 -8.08
N GLU A 328 -9.80 -25.96 -9.34
CA GLU A 328 -8.94 -25.76 -10.53
C GLU A 328 -9.09 -24.35 -11.13
N CYS A 329 -10.25 -23.73 -10.94
CA CYS A 329 -10.60 -22.38 -11.37
C CYS A 329 -11.77 -21.86 -10.52
N ASP A 330 -11.94 -20.54 -10.40
CA ASP A 330 -13.18 -19.95 -9.85
C ASP A 330 -13.47 -18.62 -10.56
N CYS A 331 -14.49 -18.64 -11.40
CA CYS A 331 -14.95 -17.52 -12.21
C CYS A 331 -15.91 -16.57 -11.46
N GLY A 332 -16.26 -16.86 -10.21
CA GLY A 332 -17.26 -16.11 -9.46
C GLY A 332 -18.67 -16.25 -10.03
N GLU A 333 -19.53 -15.28 -9.74
CA GLU A 333 -20.93 -15.30 -10.19
C GLU A 333 -21.12 -15.07 -11.69
N ASP A 334 -20.30 -14.21 -12.30
CA ASP A 334 -20.38 -13.85 -13.73
C ASP A 334 -19.71 -14.90 -14.63
N CYS A 335 -19.94 -16.17 -14.34
CA CYS A 335 -19.31 -17.28 -15.05
C CYS A 335 -19.92 -17.57 -16.43
N GLU A 336 -21.06 -16.96 -16.78
CA GLU A 336 -21.75 -17.21 -18.07
C GLU A 336 -20.87 -16.94 -19.29
N ASN A 337 -19.92 -15.99 -19.18
CA ASN A 337 -19.00 -15.60 -20.25
C ASN A 337 -17.61 -16.23 -20.11
N ASN A 338 -17.40 -17.14 -19.15
CA ASN A 338 -16.12 -17.81 -18.92
C ASN A 338 -16.14 -19.21 -19.57
N PRO A 339 -15.52 -19.41 -20.75
CA PRO A 339 -15.49 -20.72 -21.39
C PRO A 339 -14.55 -21.71 -20.69
N CYS A 340 -13.67 -21.24 -19.81
CA CYS A 340 -12.59 -22.02 -19.21
C CYS A 340 -12.98 -22.66 -17.88
N CYS A 341 -13.91 -22.05 -17.15
CA CYS A 341 -14.30 -22.48 -15.81
C CYS A 341 -15.77 -22.86 -15.70
N ASP A 342 -16.07 -23.94 -14.98
CA ASP A 342 -17.44 -24.28 -14.55
C ASP A 342 -17.70 -23.69 -13.16
N GLY A 343 -18.40 -22.55 -13.10
CA GLY A 343 -18.69 -21.83 -11.85
C GLY A 343 -19.54 -22.59 -10.84
N LYS A 344 -20.13 -23.74 -11.19
CA LYS A 344 -20.84 -24.60 -10.22
C LYS A 344 -19.92 -25.58 -9.51
N THR A 345 -18.79 -25.92 -10.12
CA THR A 345 -17.90 -26.96 -9.63
C THR A 345 -16.48 -26.48 -9.36
N CYS A 346 -16.13 -25.27 -9.82
CA CYS A 346 -14.80 -24.68 -9.73
C CYS A 346 -13.73 -25.58 -10.34
N LYS A 347 -14.11 -26.18 -11.46
CA LYS A 347 -13.26 -27.05 -12.29
C LYS A 347 -13.11 -26.48 -13.67
N LEU A 348 -11.95 -26.73 -14.27
CA LEU A 348 -11.73 -26.34 -15.65
C LEU A 348 -12.67 -27.12 -16.55
N THR A 349 -13.25 -26.43 -17.53
CA THR A 349 -14.09 -27.05 -18.55
C THR A 349 -13.25 -28.01 -19.40
N LYS A 350 -13.92 -28.93 -20.08
CA LYS A 350 -13.23 -29.97 -20.87
C LYS A 350 -12.33 -29.34 -21.95
N GLY A 351 -11.04 -29.59 -21.86
CA GLY A 351 -10.02 -29.13 -22.81
C GLY A 351 -9.29 -27.85 -22.38
N SER A 352 -9.78 -27.20 -21.33
CA SER A 352 -9.15 -26.03 -20.72
C SER A 352 -7.96 -26.45 -19.86
N LEU A 353 -6.85 -25.72 -19.98
CA LEU A 353 -5.63 -25.91 -19.19
C LEU A 353 -5.48 -24.84 -18.10
N CYS A 354 -6.21 -23.74 -18.24
CA CYS A 354 -6.17 -22.58 -17.36
C CYS A 354 -7.42 -21.72 -17.57
N ASP A 355 -7.58 -20.70 -16.72
CA ASP A 355 -8.67 -19.72 -16.82
C ASP A 355 -8.17 -18.32 -17.20
N ASP A 356 -8.73 -17.74 -18.26
CA ASP A 356 -8.35 -16.42 -18.81
C ASP A 356 -8.60 -15.26 -17.84
N GLN A 357 -9.61 -15.38 -16.97
CA GLN A 357 -9.97 -14.32 -16.03
C GLN A 357 -9.07 -14.32 -14.79
N GLN A 358 -8.52 -15.49 -14.44
CA GLN A 358 -7.76 -15.69 -13.21
C GLN A 358 -6.25 -15.73 -13.43
N ASP A 359 -5.79 -16.28 -14.55
CA ASP A 359 -4.40 -16.59 -14.79
C ASP A 359 -3.76 -15.62 -15.80
N ALA A 360 -2.80 -14.81 -15.34
CA ALA A 360 -2.10 -13.83 -16.16
C ALA A 360 -1.41 -14.43 -17.40
N CYS A 361 -1.05 -15.72 -17.36
CA CYS A 361 -0.48 -16.47 -18.46
C CYS A 361 -1.48 -17.43 -19.14
N CYS A 362 -2.78 -17.14 -19.08
CA CYS A 362 -3.80 -17.84 -19.85
C CYS A 362 -4.34 -17.00 -21.01
N TYR A 363 -4.52 -17.64 -22.15
CA TYR A 363 -5.18 -17.07 -23.32
C TYR A 363 -6.01 -18.14 -24.03
N GLN A 364 -7.32 -17.91 -24.15
CA GLN A 364 -8.28 -18.86 -24.74
C GLN A 364 -8.21 -20.23 -24.05
N CYS A 365 -8.21 -20.24 -22.72
CA CYS A 365 -8.10 -21.43 -21.87
C CYS A 365 -6.81 -22.27 -22.06
N HIS A 366 -5.78 -21.70 -22.71
CA HIS A 366 -4.47 -22.34 -22.91
C HIS A 366 -3.33 -21.44 -22.41
N PHE A 367 -2.19 -22.05 -22.05
CA PHE A 367 -1.03 -21.28 -21.61
C PHE A 367 -0.54 -20.35 -22.72
N LYS A 368 -0.30 -19.09 -22.37
CA LYS A 368 0.36 -18.12 -23.25
C LYS A 368 1.76 -18.62 -23.59
N ASN A 369 2.23 -18.28 -24.80
CA ASN A 369 3.57 -18.63 -25.24
C ASN A 369 4.66 -18.11 -24.29
N ALA A 370 5.75 -18.87 -24.19
CA ALA A 370 6.93 -18.46 -23.45
C ALA A 370 7.43 -17.07 -23.90
N GLY A 371 7.77 -16.20 -22.95
CA GLY A 371 8.21 -14.83 -23.23
C GLY A 371 7.08 -13.82 -23.41
N THR A 372 5.82 -14.20 -23.22
CA THR A 372 4.70 -13.23 -23.18
C THR A 372 4.73 -12.47 -21.87
N LEU A 373 4.75 -11.13 -21.91
CA LEU A 373 4.78 -10.28 -20.70
C LEU A 373 3.50 -10.50 -19.86
N CYS A 374 3.67 -10.85 -18.58
CA CYS A 374 2.54 -11.03 -17.65
C CYS A 374 2.55 -10.04 -16.48
N ARG A 375 3.72 -9.50 -16.10
CA ARG A 375 3.82 -8.35 -15.18
C ARG A 375 4.72 -7.28 -15.78
N GLN A 376 4.25 -6.03 -15.75
CA GLN A 376 5.08 -4.89 -16.10
C GLN A 376 5.97 -4.51 -14.93
N SER A 377 7.19 -4.05 -15.24
CA SER A 377 8.08 -3.44 -14.24
C SER A 377 7.49 -2.11 -13.77
N THR A 378 7.28 -1.96 -12.47
CA THR A 378 6.73 -0.75 -11.84
C THR A 378 7.78 0.32 -11.59
N ASN A 379 9.04 -0.09 -11.48
CA ASN A 379 10.16 0.80 -11.21
C ASN A 379 11.50 0.23 -11.73
N PRO A 380 12.58 1.03 -11.82
CA PRO A 380 13.84 0.57 -12.41
C PRO A 380 14.53 -0.61 -11.72
N CYS A 381 14.14 -0.93 -10.48
CA CYS A 381 14.65 -2.02 -9.65
C CYS A 381 13.69 -3.21 -9.57
N ASP A 382 12.60 -3.16 -10.33
CA ASP A 382 11.60 -4.20 -10.47
C ASP A 382 11.83 -4.94 -11.80
N LYS A 383 11.92 -6.27 -11.81
CA LYS A 383 12.07 -7.03 -13.07
C LYS A 383 10.69 -7.14 -13.74
N PRO A 384 10.60 -7.17 -15.07
CA PRO A 384 9.39 -7.62 -15.72
C PRO A 384 9.34 -9.16 -15.77
N GLU A 385 8.19 -9.76 -15.49
CA GLU A 385 7.99 -11.19 -15.57
C GLU A 385 7.25 -11.58 -16.83
N PHE A 386 7.65 -12.74 -17.36
CA PHE A 386 7.16 -13.29 -18.60
C PHE A 386 6.65 -14.72 -18.39
N CYS A 387 5.57 -15.05 -19.06
CA CYS A 387 5.00 -16.39 -19.07
C CYS A 387 6.03 -17.42 -19.51
N THR A 388 6.00 -18.59 -18.87
CA THR A 388 6.96 -19.67 -19.13
C THR A 388 6.56 -20.56 -20.30
N GLY A 389 5.30 -20.49 -20.76
CA GLY A 389 4.75 -21.38 -21.78
C GLY A 389 4.27 -22.74 -21.27
N ILE A 390 4.50 -23.04 -20.00
CA ILE A 390 4.14 -24.34 -19.37
C ILE A 390 3.33 -24.18 -18.08
N SER A 391 2.98 -22.95 -17.73
CA SER A 391 2.22 -22.59 -16.54
C SER A 391 1.28 -21.44 -16.88
N SER A 392 0.10 -21.44 -16.26
CA SER A 392 -0.85 -20.33 -16.32
C SER A 392 -0.51 -19.21 -15.34
N LYS A 393 0.29 -19.51 -14.31
CA LYS A 393 0.75 -18.52 -13.34
C LYS A 393 1.91 -17.72 -13.93
N CYS A 394 1.85 -16.40 -13.76
CA CYS A 394 3.04 -15.56 -13.96
C CYS A 394 4.11 -16.00 -12.96
N PRO A 395 5.41 -15.99 -13.34
CA PRO A 395 6.49 -16.21 -12.38
C PRO A 395 6.38 -15.29 -11.15
N VAL A 396 7.01 -15.71 -10.04
CA VAL A 396 7.08 -14.91 -8.82
C VAL A 396 7.72 -13.55 -9.12
N ASP A 397 7.19 -12.49 -8.50
CA ASP A 397 7.73 -11.14 -8.58
C ASP A 397 9.19 -11.14 -8.10
N GLU A 398 10.10 -10.67 -8.96
CA GLU A 398 11.49 -10.55 -8.63
C GLU A 398 12.00 -9.12 -8.81
N ASN A 399 12.75 -8.66 -7.82
CA ASN A 399 13.52 -7.43 -7.97
C ASN A 399 14.86 -7.70 -8.65
N TRP A 400 15.43 -6.66 -9.23
CA TRP A 400 16.83 -6.66 -9.60
C TRP A 400 17.72 -6.72 -8.36
N ASP A 401 18.86 -7.41 -8.49
CA ASP A 401 19.81 -7.61 -7.39
C ASP A 401 20.21 -6.29 -6.73
N ASP A 402 20.38 -6.36 -5.41
CA ASP A 402 20.89 -5.26 -4.63
C ASP A 402 22.26 -4.79 -5.16
N GLY A 403 22.44 -3.48 -5.21
CA GLY A 403 23.62 -2.84 -5.78
C GLY A 403 23.56 -2.61 -7.29
N ARG A 404 22.63 -3.21 -8.05
CA ARG A 404 22.47 -2.93 -9.49
C ARG A 404 22.24 -1.43 -9.72
N ILE A 405 22.96 -0.84 -10.68
CA ILE A 405 22.78 0.58 -11.01
C ILE A 405 21.38 0.78 -11.59
N CYS A 406 20.68 1.79 -11.10
CA CYS A 406 19.34 2.16 -11.52
C CYS A 406 19.24 3.67 -11.75
N GLN A 407 18.28 4.10 -12.56
CA GLN A 407 18.00 5.50 -12.80
C GLN A 407 16.50 5.74 -12.82
N ASP A 408 16.05 6.75 -12.08
CA ASP A 408 14.66 7.19 -12.02
C ASP A 408 14.57 8.73 -12.14
N SER A 409 13.39 9.30 -11.86
CA SER A 409 13.15 10.75 -11.91
C SER A 409 14.00 11.56 -10.92
N LEU A 410 14.62 10.93 -9.92
CA LEU A 410 15.52 11.55 -8.95
C LEU A 410 17.01 11.41 -9.36
N GLY A 411 17.31 10.86 -10.54
CA GLY A 411 18.67 10.66 -11.05
C GLY A 411 19.18 9.21 -10.95
N MET A 412 20.49 9.02 -10.81
CA MET A 412 21.10 7.70 -10.64
C MET A 412 21.08 7.23 -9.18
N GLY A 413 21.01 5.91 -9.00
CA GLY A 413 21.11 5.23 -7.72
C GLY A 413 21.54 3.77 -7.89
N SER A 414 21.34 2.98 -6.85
CA SER A 414 21.44 1.52 -6.88
C SER A 414 20.19 0.89 -6.30
N CYS A 415 19.81 -0.27 -6.82
CA CYS A 415 18.73 -1.08 -6.26
C CYS A 415 19.10 -1.52 -4.86
N ALA A 416 18.15 -1.37 -3.94
CA ALA A 416 18.24 -1.89 -2.57
C ALA A 416 16.82 -2.29 -2.17
N SER A 417 16.60 -3.57 -1.90
CA SER A 417 15.29 -4.13 -1.57
C SER A 417 14.20 -3.69 -2.56
N GLY A 418 14.50 -3.77 -3.87
CA GLY A 418 13.55 -3.43 -4.93
C GLY A 418 13.33 -1.94 -5.20
N VAL A 419 14.02 -1.03 -4.48
CA VAL A 419 13.86 0.42 -4.65
C VAL A 419 15.14 1.05 -5.19
N CYS A 420 15.01 1.96 -6.16
CA CYS A 420 16.14 2.74 -6.65
C CYS A 420 16.55 3.83 -5.65
N THR A 421 17.65 3.60 -4.92
CA THR A 421 18.06 4.47 -3.80
C THR A 421 19.54 4.78 -3.78
N SER A 422 19.97 5.64 -2.86
CA SER A 422 21.38 5.91 -2.56
C SER A 422 21.50 6.49 -1.15
N ALA A 423 22.72 6.51 -0.60
CA ALA A 423 22.98 7.12 0.71
C ALA A 423 22.51 8.59 0.76
N SER A 424 22.87 9.37 -0.26
CA SER A 424 22.40 10.75 -0.46
C SER A 424 20.88 10.88 -0.57
N ARG A 425 20.20 9.97 -1.29
CA ARG A 425 18.74 9.99 -1.42
C ARG A 425 18.04 9.68 -0.10
N GLN A 426 18.56 8.72 0.66
CA GLN A 426 18.04 8.40 1.99
C GLN A 426 18.26 9.57 2.94
N CYS A 427 19.40 10.26 2.85
CA CYS A 427 19.61 11.52 3.58
C CYS A 427 18.64 12.63 3.20
N LYS A 428 18.39 12.84 1.90
CA LYS A 428 17.40 13.81 1.42
C LYS A 428 15.97 13.46 1.84
N LYS A 429 15.66 12.17 2.02
CA LYS A 429 14.37 11.71 2.55
C LYS A 429 14.26 11.93 4.06
N LEU A 430 15.34 11.70 4.81
CA LEU A 430 15.40 11.90 6.26
C LEU A 430 15.56 13.37 6.66
N THR A 431 16.09 14.21 5.79
CA THR A 431 16.40 15.62 6.08
C THR A 431 16.01 16.50 4.90
N ASN A 432 15.30 17.61 5.16
CA ASN A 432 14.93 18.56 4.11
C ASN A 432 16.10 19.45 3.64
N PHE A 433 17.23 19.44 4.35
CA PHE A 433 18.36 20.37 4.15
C PHE A 433 19.65 19.72 3.65
N SER A 434 19.79 18.39 3.74
CA SER A 434 20.99 17.69 3.28
C SER A 434 20.69 16.82 2.07
N SER A 435 21.50 16.96 1.02
CA SER A 435 21.46 16.08 -0.15
C SER A 435 22.65 15.13 -0.24
N LEU A 436 23.58 15.19 0.72
CA LEU A 436 24.86 14.49 0.64
C LEU A 436 25.10 13.62 1.87
N SER A 437 25.50 12.37 1.65
CA SER A 437 25.95 11.49 2.73
C SER A 437 27.40 11.78 3.13
N CYS A 438 27.70 11.85 4.44
CA CYS A 438 29.06 12.14 4.92
C CYS A 438 29.95 10.90 5.13
N HIS A 439 29.39 9.73 5.41
CA HIS A 439 30.14 8.47 5.52
C HIS A 439 29.66 7.46 4.47
N SER A 440 30.58 6.95 3.66
CA SER A 440 30.34 5.82 2.75
C SER A 440 30.60 4.45 3.40
N ASP A 441 31.23 4.45 4.57
CA ASP A 441 31.88 3.26 5.15
C ASP A 441 31.02 2.61 6.25
N SER A 442 29.94 3.29 6.66
CA SER A 442 28.99 2.79 7.64
C SER A 442 27.65 2.50 6.99
N CYS A 443 26.91 1.57 7.59
CA CYS A 443 25.52 1.31 7.23
C CYS A 443 24.54 2.13 8.07
N LYS A 444 25.04 3.09 8.86
CA LYS A 444 24.23 4.08 9.57
C LYS A 444 23.98 5.28 8.67
N VAL A 445 22.74 5.75 8.61
CA VAL A 445 22.42 6.90 7.78
C VAL A 445 23.17 8.12 8.28
N SER A 446 24.02 8.69 7.43
CA SER A 446 24.86 9.84 7.79
C SER A 446 24.71 10.95 6.75
N CYS A 447 24.33 12.15 7.19
CA CYS A 447 23.93 13.26 6.31
C CYS A 447 24.73 14.52 6.62
N GLN A 448 25.13 15.27 5.59
CA GLN A 448 25.98 16.46 5.71
C GLN A 448 25.20 17.74 5.39
N ASN A 449 25.21 18.73 6.29
CA ASN A 449 24.64 20.05 6.01
C ASN A 449 25.56 20.89 5.11
N GLU A 450 25.06 22.04 4.64
CA GLU A 450 25.83 22.98 3.82
C GLU A 450 27.13 23.45 4.49
N ASP A 451 27.15 23.60 5.82
CA ASP A 451 28.36 23.94 6.60
C ASP A 451 29.39 22.80 6.70
N GLY A 452 29.10 21.64 6.10
CA GLY A 452 29.97 20.46 6.17
C GLY A 452 29.81 19.62 7.45
N THR A 453 28.93 20.01 8.37
CA THR A 453 28.66 19.24 9.61
C THR A 453 27.92 17.94 9.28
N CYS A 454 28.45 16.81 9.77
CA CYS A 454 27.89 15.48 9.56
C CYS A 454 26.99 15.06 10.73
N PHE A 455 25.78 14.63 10.43
CA PHE A 455 24.79 14.10 11.37
C PHE A 455 24.63 12.60 11.13
N ILE A 456 24.88 11.79 12.16
CA ILE A 456 24.69 10.34 12.10
C ILE A 456 23.35 10.04 12.78
N SER A 457 22.43 9.44 12.02
CA SER A 457 21.17 8.94 12.53
C SER A 457 21.39 7.63 13.29
N ALA A 458 20.52 7.32 14.25
CA ALA A 458 20.46 5.99 14.87
C ALA A 458 20.03 4.90 13.88
N LYS A 459 19.41 5.29 12.76
CA LYS A 459 18.86 4.39 11.74
C LYS A 459 19.94 3.87 10.78
N ASP A 460 19.72 2.66 10.28
CA ASP A 460 20.52 2.05 9.23
C ASP A 460 19.99 2.42 7.84
N TYR A 461 20.86 2.41 6.83
CA TYR A 461 20.44 2.48 5.43
C TYR A 461 19.59 1.26 5.08
N ILE A 462 18.68 1.41 4.10
CA ILE A 462 17.88 0.31 3.54
C ILE A 462 18.81 -0.86 3.18
N ASP A 463 18.41 -2.07 3.53
CA ASP A 463 19.16 -3.28 3.17
C ASP A 463 19.35 -3.37 1.64
N GLY A 464 20.58 -3.66 1.21
CA GLY A 464 21.03 -3.55 -0.17
C GLY A 464 21.66 -2.19 -0.54
N THR A 465 21.68 -1.20 0.36
CA THR A 465 22.32 0.10 0.06
C THR A 465 23.83 -0.07 -0.04
N ARG A 466 24.45 0.53 -1.07
CA ARG A 466 25.91 0.51 -1.23
C ARG A 466 26.64 1.15 -0.06
N CYS A 467 27.61 0.43 0.48
CA CYS A 467 28.64 0.89 1.41
C CYS A 467 30.03 0.64 0.80
N ARG A 468 31.10 1.08 1.47
CA ARG A 468 32.47 0.92 0.96
C ARG A 468 32.84 -0.56 0.83
N GLY A 469 32.92 -1.02 -0.43
CA GLY A 469 33.30 -2.38 -0.79
C GLY A 469 32.16 -3.41 -0.63
N GLY A 470 30.93 -2.97 -0.39
CA GLY A 470 29.84 -3.87 -0.02
C GLY A 470 28.43 -3.30 -0.18
N LEU A 471 27.47 -4.03 0.39
CA LEU A 471 26.06 -3.67 0.54
C LEU A 471 25.69 -3.78 2.03
N CYS A 472 24.82 -2.89 2.49
CA CYS A 472 24.33 -2.89 3.86
C CYS A 472 23.27 -3.96 4.07
N TYR A 473 23.40 -4.75 5.13
CA TYR A 473 22.36 -5.65 5.63
C TYR A 473 22.35 -5.58 7.15
N ASN A 474 21.19 -5.30 7.77
CA ASN A 474 21.04 -5.17 9.22
C ASN A 474 22.08 -4.21 9.87
N GLY A 475 22.39 -3.10 9.20
CA GLY A 475 23.37 -2.14 9.69
C GLY A 475 24.84 -2.58 9.59
N VAL A 476 25.12 -3.70 8.89
CA VAL A 476 26.47 -4.22 8.65
C VAL A 476 26.80 -4.14 7.16
N CYS A 477 27.99 -3.65 6.81
CA CYS A 477 28.46 -3.63 5.43
C CYS A 477 29.01 -5.01 5.04
N VAL A 478 28.29 -5.73 4.19
CA VAL A 478 28.65 -7.06 3.70
C VAL A 478 29.35 -6.91 2.35
N PRO A 479 30.56 -7.48 2.17
CA PRO A 479 31.29 -7.37 0.91
C PRO A 479 30.56 -8.09 -0.24
N ILE A 480 30.51 -7.49 -1.42
CA ILE A 480 30.01 -8.15 -2.64
C ILE A 480 31.14 -9.04 -3.18
N GLU A 481 30.87 -10.32 -3.41
CA GLU A 481 31.85 -11.18 -4.08
C GLU A 481 32.16 -10.62 -5.48
N GLY A 482 33.38 -10.12 -5.67
CA GLY A 482 33.86 -9.53 -6.93
C GLY A 482 34.09 -8.01 -6.92
N SER A 483 33.65 -7.26 -5.90
CA SER A 483 33.97 -5.82 -5.80
C SER A 483 35.31 -5.57 -5.11
N SER A 484 36.39 -5.67 -5.89
CA SER A 484 37.74 -5.08 -5.69
C SER A 484 38.37 -5.02 -4.29
N ALA A 485 39.58 -5.60 -4.22
CA ALA A 485 40.72 -5.26 -3.36
C ALA A 485 40.84 -5.97 -1.99
N SER A 486 40.95 -7.29 -2.01
CA SER A 486 41.87 -7.98 -1.11
C SER A 486 42.85 -8.82 -1.93
N TRP A 487 43.91 -8.18 -2.43
CA TRP A 487 45.15 -8.91 -2.74
C TRP A 487 45.82 -9.25 -1.41
N SER A 488 45.16 -10.05 -0.58
CA SER A 488 45.78 -10.58 0.62
C SER A 488 45.35 -12.03 0.82
N LYS A 489 46.27 -12.90 0.43
CA LYS A 489 46.39 -14.31 0.84
C LYS A 489 45.19 -15.21 0.51
N GLN A 490 44.98 -15.47 -0.78
CA GLN A 490 44.60 -16.84 -1.13
C GLN A 490 45.84 -17.73 -0.96
N PRO A 491 45.80 -18.77 -0.12
CA PRO A 491 46.87 -19.75 -0.07
C PRO A 491 46.94 -20.43 -1.43
N SER A 492 48.15 -20.58 -1.93
CA SER A 492 48.52 -21.22 -3.18
C SER A 492 47.85 -22.59 -3.36
N LEU A 493 46.65 -22.61 -3.95
CA LEU A 493 46.04 -23.81 -4.52
C LEU A 493 46.61 -24.15 -5.92
N PHE A 494 47.73 -23.53 -6.29
CA PHE A 494 48.53 -23.89 -7.47
C PHE A 494 49.52 -25.04 -7.21
N CYS A 495 49.57 -25.62 -6.00
CA CYS A 495 50.37 -26.83 -5.75
C CYS A 495 49.60 -28.16 -5.95
N ALA A 496 48.29 -28.14 -6.16
CA ALA A 496 47.52 -29.38 -6.39
C ALA A 496 47.48 -29.82 -7.87
N SER A 497 47.75 -28.92 -8.82
CA SER A 497 47.78 -29.27 -10.26
C SER A 497 49.08 -29.95 -10.69
N GLY A 498 50.20 -29.69 -10.00
CA GLY A 498 51.49 -30.33 -10.30
C GLY A 498 51.51 -31.82 -9.96
N THR A 499 50.92 -32.23 -8.83
CA THR A 499 50.91 -33.64 -8.43
C THR A 499 49.93 -34.48 -9.25
N MET A 500 48.79 -33.91 -9.68
CA MET A 500 47.83 -34.59 -10.55
C MET A 500 48.37 -34.85 -11.95
N LEU A 501 49.10 -33.90 -12.55
CA LEU A 501 49.71 -34.08 -13.87
C LEU A 501 50.86 -35.09 -13.85
N ILE A 502 51.68 -35.11 -12.79
CA ILE A 502 52.74 -36.12 -12.64
C ILE A 502 52.12 -37.51 -12.42
N SER A 503 51.04 -37.62 -11.64
CA SER A 503 50.37 -38.90 -11.40
C SER A 503 49.77 -39.46 -12.70
N LEU A 504 49.11 -38.61 -13.51
CA LEU A 504 48.56 -39.02 -14.80
C LEU A 504 49.65 -39.41 -15.81
N ALA A 505 50.79 -38.69 -15.83
CA ALA A 505 51.92 -39.04 -16.69
C ALA A 505 52.59 -40.37 -16.30
N VAL A 506 52.71 -40.66 -15.01
CA VAL A 506 53.26 -41.94 -14.52
C VAL A 506 52.32 -43.10 -14.84
N ILE A 507 51.00 -42.91 -14.72
CA ILE A 507 50.01 -43.92 -15.11
C ILE A 507 50.06 -44.16 -16.61
N ALA A 508 50.11 -43.10 -17.43
CA ALA A 508 50.18 -43.24 -18.89
C ALA A 508 51.46 -43.94 -19.36
N TRP A 509 52.59 -43.74 -18.68
CA TRP A 509 53.84 -44.44 -19.00
C TRP A 509 53.84 -45.91 -18.58
N PHE A 510 53.08 -46.29 -17.54
CA PHE A 510 52.98 -47.69 -17.11
C PHE A 510 52.08 -48.54 -18.03
N PHE A 511 51.16 -47.89 -18.77
CA PHE A 511 50.25 -48.53 -19.73
C PHE A 511 50.75 -48.49 -21.18
N TRP A 512 51.92 -47.89 -21.45
CA TRP A 512 52.62 -47.96 -22.73
C TRP A 512 53.81 -48.91 -22.62
#